data_AF-A0A2S8FME5-F1
#
_entry.id   AF-A0A2S8FME5-F1
#
_cell.length_a   1.000
_cell.length_b   1.000
_cell.length_c   1.000
_cell.angle_alpha   90.00
_cell.angle_beta   90.00
_cell.angle_gamma   90.00
#
_symmetry.space_group_name_H-M   'P 1'
#
loop_
_entity.id
_entity.type
_entity.pdbx_description
1 polymer ?
#
loop_
_entity_poly.entity_id
_entity_poly.type
_entity_poly.pdbx_seq_one_letter_code
_entity_poly.pdbx_strand_id
1 'polypeptide(L)'
;MRNYTNTPQQVHAIEDAFADGMSLRTIVRKFHIGCQTARKIRDGVHPLQNENLSYQRCPGCGGKVIMPCVLCRVRKMMDEERTIRLNLWDRRQEVHTTGWR
;
A
#
# COMPACT_ATOMS: atom_id res chain seq x y z
N MET A 1 14.62 -21.92 -18.70
CA MET A 1 13.29 -21.28 -18.87
C MET A 1 12.98 -20.52 -17.59
N ARG A 2 12.86 -19.18 -17.64
CA ARG A 2 12.52 -18.36 -16.47
C ARG A 2 11.01 -18.40 -16.30
N ASN A 3 10.53 -19.09 -15.26
CA ASN A 3 9.12 -19.13 -14.91
C ASN A 3 8.68 -17.70 -14.57
N TYR A 4 8.00 -17.06 -15.53
CA TYR A 4 7.26 -15.84 -15.26
C TYR A 4 6.18 -16.21 -14.24
N THR A 5 6.28 -15.63 -13.05
CA THR A 5 5.30 -15.76 -11.97
C THR A 5 3.98 -15.16 -12.43
N ASN A 6 3.04 -16.01 -12.81
CA ASN A 6 1.87 -15.61 -13.59
C ASN A 6 0.52 -15.87 -12.90
N THR A 7 0.48 -16.29 -11.63
CA THR A 7 -0.81 -16.48 -10.93
C THR A 7 -1.11 -15.32 -9.97
N PRO A 8 -2.31 -14.73 -10.04
CA PRO A 8 -2.75 -13.69 -9.09
C PRO A 8 -2.63 -14.11 -7.62
N GLN A 9 -2.87 -15.38 -7.33
CA GLN A 9 -2.75 -15.96 -5.99
C GLN A 9 -1.34 -15.84 -5.40
N GLN A 10 -0.31 -16.07 -6.23
CA GLN A 10 1.08 -15.95 -5.78
C GLN A 10 1.45 -14.49 -5.48
N VAL A 11 0.87 -13.56 -6.24
CA VAL A 11 1.08 -12.12 -6.05
C VAL A 11 0.47 -11.65 -4.73
N HIS A 12 -0.76 -12.07 -4.41
CA HIS A 12 -1.37 -11.81 -3.10
C HIS A 12 -0.56 -12.40 -1.94
N ALA A 13 -0.05 -13.63 -2.07
CA ALA A 13 0.80 -14.22 -1.04
C ALA A 13 2.13 -13.44 -0.81
N ILE A 14 2.64 -12.75 -1.84
CA ILE A 14 3.81 -11.88 -1.71
C ILE A 14 3.43 -10.55 -1.05
N GLU A 15 2.25 -9.99 -1.36
CA GLU A 15 1.72 -8.81 -0.68
C GLU A 15 1.56 -9.04 0.82
N ASP A 16 0.95 -10.17 1.20
CA ASP A 16 0.77 -10.57 2.60
C ASP A 16 2.13 -10.71 3.30
N ALA A 17 3.11 -11.34 2.63
CA ALA A 17 4.46 -11.45 3.17
C ALA A 17 5.14 -10.08 3.38
N PHE A 18 4.86 -9.08 2.53
CA PHE A 18 5.32 -7.70 2.75
C PHE A 18 4.57 -7.03 3.91
N ALA A 19 3.26 -7.28 4.06
CA ALA A 19 2.46 -6.78 5.17
C ALA A 19 2.93 -7.35 6.53
N ASP A 20 3.40 -8.60 6.55
CA ASP A 20 4.02 -9.26 7.68
C ASP A 20 5.44 -8.72 8.02
N GLY A 21 5.93 -7.74 7.25
CA GLY A 21 7.24 -7.11 7.48
C GLY A 21 8.44 -7.88 6.93
N MET A 22 8.24 -8.86 6.03
CA MET A 22 9.37 -9.60 5.45
C MET A 22 10.22 -8.69 4.55
N SER A 23 11.54 -8.86 4.65
CA SER A 23 12.48 -8.11 3.81
C SER A 23 12.39 -8.53 2.34
N LEU A 24 12.71 -7.60 1.44
CA LEU A 24 12.75 -7.85 -0.02
C LEU A 24 13.65 -9.05 -0.37
N ARG A 25 14.78 -9.21 0.33
CA ARG A 25 15.73 -10.30 0.10
C ARG A 25 15.13 -11.66 0.51
N THR A 26 14.37 -11.68 1.60
CA THR A 26 13.66 -12.87 2.09
C THR A 26 12.59 -13.30 1.10
N ILE A 27 11.79 -12.35 0.60
CA ILE A 27 10.73 -12.61 -0.38
C ILE A 27 11.28 -13.13 -1.71
N VAL A 28 12.34 -12.50 -2.22
CA VAL A 28 13.03 -12.94 -3.45
C VAL A 28 13.49 -14.39 -3.35
N ARG A 29 14.03 -14.80 -2.19
CA ARG A 29 14.44 -16.19 -1.94
C ARG A 29 13.25 -17.13 -1.75
N LYS A 30 12.27 -16.74 -0.95
CA LYS A 30 11.11 -17.58 -0.58
C LYS A 30 10.21 -17.88 -1.79
N PHE A 31 9.99 -16.90 -2.64
CA PHE A 31 9.10 -17.02 -3.80
C PHE A 31 9.86 -17.26 -5.12
N HIS A 32 11.19 -17.37 -5.07
CA HIS A 32 12.06 -17.55 -6.24
C HIS A 32 11.81 -16.54 -7.36
N ILE A 33 11.55 -15.28 -7.00
CA ILE A 33 11.24 -14.20 -7.94
C ILE A 33 12.41 -13.25 -8.14
N GLY A 34 12.43 -12.56 -9.27
CA GLY A 34 13.41 -11.51 -9.51
C GLY A 34 13.21 -10.32 -8.56
N CYS A 35 14.31 -9.66 -8.17
CA CYS A 35 14.26 -8.46 -7.33
C CYS A 35 13.38 -7.35 -7.92
N GLN A 36 13.35 -7.19 -9.24
CA GLN A 36 12.48 -6.21 -9.90
C GLN A 36 11.00 -6.55 -9.74
N THR A 37 10.62 -7.83 -9.88
CA THR A 37 9.24 -8.30 -9.68
C THR A 37 8.80 -8.09 -8.25
N ALA A 38 9.63 -8.46 -7.27
CA ALA A 38 9.35 -8.23 -5.85
C ALA A 38 9.13 -6.75 -5.53
N ARG A 39 9.94 -5.84 -6.11
CA ARG A 39 9.76 -4.39 -5.96
C ARG A 39 8.44 -3.92 -6.58
N LYS A 40 8.14 -4.36 -7.80
CA LYS A 40 6.87 -4.01 -8.46
C LYS A 40 5.65 -4.44 -7.66
N ILE A 41 5.69 -5.63 -7.04
CA ILE A 41 4.62 -6.13 -6.17
C ILE A 41 4.52 -5.28 -4.90
N ARG A 42 5.63 -5.04 -4.20
CA ARG A 42 5.65 -4.17 -3.01
C ARG A 42 5.11 -2.76 -3.28
N ASP A 43 5.44 -2.23 -4.46
CA ASP A 43 5.04 -0.90 -4.86
C ASP A 43 3.61 -0.86 -5.44
N GLY A 44 2.94 -2.02 -5.58
CA GLY A 44 1.55 -2.14 -6.05
C GLY A 44 1.37 -1.90 -7.55
N VAL A 45 2.44 -2.05 -8.33
CA VAL A 45 2.47 -1.75 -9.77
C VAL A 45 2.57 -3.02 -10.63
N HIS A 46 2.41 -4.20 -10.03
CA HIS A 46 2.41 -5.45 -10.78
C HIS A 46 1.08 -5.60 -11.54
N PRO A 47 1.08 -6.00 -12.82
CA PRO A 47 -0.15 -6.11 -13.64
C PRO A 47 -1.24 -7.01 -13.05
N LEU A 48 -0.83 -8.04 -12.30
CA LEU A 48 -1.75 -8.99 -11.66
C LEU A 48 -2.29 -8.52 -10.29
N GLN A 49 -1.83 -7.39 -9.75
CA GLN A 49 -2.39 -6.79 -8.51
C GLN A 49 -3.57 -5.88 -8.80
N ASN A 50 -3.64 -5.34 -10.01
CA ASN A 50 -4.62 -4.34 -10.38
C ASN A 50 -5.28 -4.75 -11.71
N GLU A 51 -6.39 -5.48 -11.62
CA GLU A 51 -7.28 -5.70 -12.77
C GLU A 51 -7.84 -4.37 -13.30
N ASN A 52 -7.87 -3.33 -12.46
CA ASN A 52 -8.19 -1.96 -12.80
C ASN A 52 -7.00 -1.04 -12.48
N LEU A 53 -5.91 -1.12 -13.24
CA LEU A 53 -4.98 0.03 -13.32
C LEU A 53 -5.75 1.20 -13.95
N SER A 54 -6.54 1.90 -13.14
CA SER A 54 -6.94 3.25 -13.48
C SER A 54 -5.66 4.06 -13.46
N TYR A 55 -5.04 4.24 -14.63
CA TYR A 55 -3.87 5.06 -14.83
C TYR A 55 -4.29 6.54 -14.66
N GLN A 56 -4.74 6.91 -13.46
CA GLN A 56 -5.08 8.28 -13.13
C GLN A 56 -3.78 9.04 -12.94
N ARG A 57 -3.65 10.15 -13.65
CA ARG A 57 -2.52 11.07 -13.48
C ARG A 57 -2.68 11.76 -12.12
N CYS A 58 -1.67 11.69 -11.24
CA CYS A 58 -1.74 12.32 -9.90
C CYS A 58 -1.90 13.85 -10.09
N PRO A 59 -3.02 14.45 -9.66
CA PRO A 59 -3.26 15.89 -9.83
C PRO A 59 -2.24 16.72 -9.05
N GLY A 60 -1.79 16.22 -7.89
CA GLY A 60 -0.77 16.87 -7.06
C GLY A 60 0.63 16.93 -7.68
N CYS A 61 0.92 16.14 -8.73
CA CYS A 61 2.19 16.17 -9.47
C CYS A 61 2.06 16.86 -10.84
N GLY A 62 0.99 17.61 -11.07
CA GLY A 62 0.70 18.20 -12.39
C GLY A 62 0.48 17.15 -13.48
N GLY A 63 0.06 15.95 -13.09
CA GLY A 63 -0.21 14.83 -13.99
C GLY A 63 1.02 14.16 -14.63
N LYS A 64 2.23 14.47 -14.15
CA LYS A 64 3.48 13.86 -14.65
C LYS A 64 3.69 12.41 -14.22
N VAL A 65 2.93 11.94 -13.23
CA VAL A 65 3.09 10.60 -12.65
C VAL A 65 1.75 9.89 -12.63
N ILE A 66 1.78 8.60 -12.95
CA ILE A 66 0.64 7.69 -12.88
C ILE A 66 0.43 7.27 -11.42
N MET A 67 -0.82 7.26 -10.96
CA MET A 67 -1.20 6.81 -9.63
C MET A 67 -0.99 5.29 -9.42
N PRO A 68 -0.62 4.87 -8.20
CA PRO A 68 -0.28 5.69 -7.05
C PRO A 68 1.16 6.24 -7.16
N CYS A 69 1.31 7.57 -7.21
CA CYS A 69 2.65 8.15 -7.12
C CYS A 69 3.10 8.20 -5.66
N VAL A 70 4.43 8.13 -5.42
CA VAL A 70 5.00 8.12 -4.06
C VAL A 70 4.51 9.31 -3.21
N LEU A 71 4.42 10.51 -3.80
CA LEU A 71 3.90 11.71 -3.13
C LEU A 71 2.42 11.58 -2.76
N CYS A 72 1.58 11.12 -3.68
CA CYS A 72 0.16 10.91 -3.45
C CYS A 72 -0.05 9.80 -2.38
N ARG A 73 0.81 8.76 -2.33
CA ARG A 73 0.80 7.70 -1.30
C ARG A 73 1.17 8.24 0.09
N VAL A 74 2.27 8.99 0.20
CA VAL A 74 2.70 9.61 1.46
C VAL A 74 1.63 10.58 1.97
N ARG A 75 1.02 11.37 1.08
CA ARG A 75 -0.04 12.30 1.45
C ARG A 75 -1.28 11.59 1.98
N LYS A 76 -1.69 10.48 1.35
CA LYS A 76 -2.79 9.65 1.85
C LYS A 76 -2.50 9.08 3.25
N MET A 77 -1.29 8.59 3.49
CA MET A 77 -0.88 8.12 4.82
C MET A 77 -0.93 9.25 5.86
N MET A 78 -0.46 10.46 5.51
CA MET A 78 -0.56 11.64 6.38
C MET A 78 -2.01 12.05 6.67
N ASP A 79 -2.89 11.98 5.67
CA ASP A 79 -4.32 12.28 5.83
C ASP A 79 -5.04 11.23 6.69
N GLU A 80 -4.67 9.94 6.55
CA GLU A 80 -5.13 8.83 7.41
C GLU A 80 -4.65 9.02 8.87
N GLU A 81 -3.39 9.36 9.11
CA GLU A 81 -2.89 9.68 10.45
C GLU A 81 -3.61 10.88 11.07
N ARG A 82 -3.92 11.90 10.26
CA ARG A 82 -4.66 13.08 10.71
C ARG A 82 -6.10 12.73 11.10
N THR A 83 -6.79 11.92 10.30
CA THR A 83 -8.15 11.48 10.60
C THR A 83 -8.19 10.59 11.85
N ILE A 84 -7.23 9.68 12.03
CA ILE A 84 -7.11 8.90 13.26
C ILE A 84 -6.94 9.81 14.49
N ARG A 85 -6.07 10.84 14.40
CA ARG A 85 -5.87 11.80 15.49
C ARG A 85 -7.12 12.61 15.81
N LEU A 86 -7.87 13.04 14.80
CA LEU A 86 -9.13 13.78 14.99
C LEU A 86 -10.19 12.88 15.66
N ASN A 87 -10.36 11.65 15.17
CA ASN A 87 -11.31 10.69 15.76
C ASN A 87 -10.96 10.36 17.23
N LEU A 88 -9.67 10.27 17.58
CA LEU A 88 -9.23 10.08 18.96
C LEU A 88 -9.51 11.31 19.84
N TRP A 89 -9.44 12.51 19.28
CA TRP A 89 -9.73 13.75 19.99
C TRP A 89 -11.22 13.89 20.29
N ASP A 90 -12.08 13.60 19.30
CA ASP A 90 -13.54 13.62 19.46
C ASP A 90 -14.02 12.60 20.50
N ARG A 91 -13.52 11.35 20.45
CA ARG A 91 -13.83 10.34 21.49
C ARG A 91 -13.38 10.79 22.89
N ARG A 92 -12.28 11.53 23.00
CA ARG A 92 -11.80 12.04 24.28
C ARG A 92 -12.73 13.13 24.82
N GLN A 93 -13.31 13.98 23.95
CA GLN A 93 -14.32 14.95 24.37
C GLN A 93 -15.64 14.29 24.80
N GLU A 94 -16.10 13.25 24.12
CA GLU A 94 -17.31 12.50 24.51
C GLU A 94 -17.20 11.93 25.93
N VAL A 95 -16.05 11.35 26.29
CA VAL A 95 -15.79 10.81 27.64
C VAL A 95 -15.79 11.91 28.71
N HIS A 96 -15.28 13.11 28.39
CA HIS A 96 -15.32 14.24 29.31
C HIS A 96 -16.73 14.81 29.52
N THR A 97 -17.61 14.71 28.52
CA THR A 97 -19.00 15.22 28.61
C THR A 97 -19.98 14.25 29.25
N THR A 98 -19.69 12.93 29.23
CA THR A 98 -20.58 11.89 29.80
C THR A 98 -20.23 11.49 31.25
N GLY A 99 -19.17 12.06 31.82
CA GLY A 99 -18.68 11.76 33.18
C GLY A 99 -19.31 12.53 34.35
N TRP A 100 -20.40 13.28 34.13
CA TRP A 100 -21.17 13.92 35.21
C TRP A 100 -22.64 13.51 35.14
N ARG A 101 -22.93 12.31 35.65
CA ARG A 101 -24.26 11.96 36.13
C ARG A 101 -24.18 10.94 37.25
#